data_AF-A0A533X8G0-F1
#
_entry.id   AF-A0A533X8G0-F1
#
_cell.length_a   1.000
_cell.length_b   1.000
_cell.length_c   1.000
_cell.angle_alpha   90.00
_cell.angle_beta   90.00
_cell.angle_gamma   90.00
#
_symmetry.space_group_name_H-M   'P 1'
#
loop_
_entity.id
_entity.type
_entity.pdbx_description
1 polymer ?
#
loop_
_entity_poly.entity_id
_entity_poly.type
_entity_poly.pdbx_seq_one_letter_code
_entity_poly.pdbx_strand_id
1 'polypeptide(L)'
;MYLRMVAEKETIDVEEEKLKEIVVAANGDMRYAINAMQSRSSVTQKDVELTAAQAINSFLEAPGLDSAYRALRNYPGQPREKVRDLFSSVLRSRLASERRRAAIEVLSRADVLMGRIMRGQDWRMLRYLDTLLATELREVLAGGGVQFSQDGVPWNLQIRIWNDSKKVKEFSEAYARRMHISRRGAAVEDLPYLFVMCGSKKFRSELLKSMSLEEPFEKFLSKEAQAARAG
;
A
#
# COMPACT_ATOMS: atom_id res chain seq x y z
N MET A 1 15.20 -34.09 -1.73
CA MET A 1 16.60 -34.54 -1.63
C MET A 1 17.33 -33.94 -0.44
N TYR A 2 17.40 -32.60 -0.30
CA TYR A 2 18.19 -31.97 0.76
C TYR A 2 17.71 -32.28 2.19
N LEU A 3 16.40 -32.22 2.46
CA LEU A 3 15.83 -32.53 3.78
C LEU A 3 16.06 -33.99 4.22
N ARG A 4 16.05 -34.93 3.28
CA ARG A 4 16.33 -36.35 3.57
C ARG A 4 17.77 -36.55 4.06
N MET A 5 18.73 -35.89 3.40
CA MET A 5 20.13 -35.91 3.83
C MET A 5 20.32 -35.31 5.23
N VAL A 6 19.57 -34.24 5.56
CA VAL A 6 19.62 -33.62 6.89
C VAL A 6 19.00 -34.54 7.94
N ALA A 7 17.86 -35.16 7.64
CA ALA A 7 17.21 -36.12 8.54
C ALA A 7 18.10 -37.34 8.85
N GLU A 8 18.79 -37.88 7.83
CA GLU A 8 19.75 -38.99 7.99
C GLU A 8 20.95 -38.60 8.86
N LYS A 9 21.50 -37.39 8.69
CA LYS A 9 22.63 -36.89 9.48
C LYS A 9 22.27 -36.57 10.94
N GLU A 10 21.05 -36.10 11.17
CA GLU A 10 20.54 -35.75 12.50
C GLU A 10 19.84 -36.94 13.21
N THR A 11 19.84 -38.13 12.62
CA THR A 11 19.16 -39.34 13.13
C THR A 11 17.67 -39.12 13.43
N ILE A 12 17.01 -38.29 12.63
CA ILE A 12 15.59 -37.97 12.78
C ILE A 12 14.78 -38.96 11.94
N ASP A 13 14.06 -39.85 12.61
CA ASP A 13 13.07 -40.72 11.96
C ASP A 13 11.85 -39.89 11.52
N VAL A 14 11.69 -39.69 10.22
CA VAL A 14 10.57 -38.98 9.60
C VAL A 14 10.05 -39.80 8.43
N GLU A 15 8.75 -40.09 8.43
CA GLU A 15 8.09 -40.78 7.32
C GLU A 15 8.20 -39.97 6.02
N GLU A 16 8.46 -40.66 4.91
CA GLU A 16 8.65 -40.06 3.59
C GLU A 16 7.43 -39.25 3.12
N GLU A 17 6.22 -39.62 3.56
CA GLU A 17 4.98 -38.90 3.27
C GLU A 17 4.92 -37.54 3.98
N LYS A 18 5.32 -37.48 5.27
CA LYS A 18 5.45 -36.22 6.02
C LYS A 18 6.53 -35.31 5.45
N LEU A 19 7.63 -35.87 4.95
CA LEU A 19 8.67 -35.08 4.26
C LEU A 19 8.12 -34.39 3.00
N LYS A 20 7.25 -35.07 2.23
CA LYS A 20 6.59 -34.46 1.06
C LYS A 20 5.63 -33.35 1.47
N GLU A 21 4.84 -33.55 2.52
CA GLU A 21 3.94 -32.52 3.06
C GLU A 21 4.71 -31.28 3.51
N ILE A 22 5.83 -31.44 4.21
CA ILE A 22 6.70 -30.34 4.66
C ILE A 22 7.27 -29.57 3.46
N VAL A 23 7.68 -30.28 2.40
CA VAL A 23 8.22 -29.64 1.18
C VAL A 23 7.15 -28.80 0.48
N VAL A 24 5.93 -29.33 0.35
CA VAL A 24 4.80 -28.61 -0.25
C VAL A 24 4.43 -27.39 0.60
N ALA A 25 4.34 -27.55 1.92
CA ALA A 25 4.04 -26.45 2.85
C ALA A 25 5.13 -25.36 2.83
N ALA A 26 6.41 -25.74 2.77
CA ALA A 26 7.52 -24.81 2.78
C ALA A 26 7.53 -23.86 1.56
N ASN A 27 7.02 -24.32 0.41
CA ASN A 27 6.97 -23.55 -0.84
C ASN A 27 8.30 -22.84 -1.18
N GLY A 28 9.43 -23.56 -1.03
CA GLY A 28 10.77 -23.05 -1.31
C GLY A 28 11.50 -22.41 -0.12
N ASP A 29 10.87 -22.24 1.05
CA ASP A 29 11.55 -21.76 2.27
C ASP A 29 12.27 -22.92 3.01
N MET A 30 13.59 -23.02 2.81
CA MET A 30 14.41 -24.04 3.48
C MET A 30 14.46 -23.88 5.00
N ARG A 31 14.38 -22.65 5.54
CA ARG A 31 14.43 -22.44 6.99
C ARG A 31 13.15 -22.97 7.63
N TYR A 32 12.00 -22.66 7.02
CA TYR A 32 10.71 -23.22 7.44
C TYR A 32 10.73 -24.75 7.37
N ALA A 33 11.21 -25.32 6.26
CA ALA A 33 11.23 -26.76 6.07
C ALA A 33 12.07 -27.50 7.11
N ILE A 34 13.24 -26.97 7.49
CA ILE A 34 14.10 -27.56 8.52
C ILE A 34 13.42 -27.47 9.90
N ASN A 35 12.86 -26.31 10.26
CA ASN A 35 12.19 -26.13 11.54
C ASN A 35 10.94 -27.02 11.67
N ALA A 36 10.15 -27.12 10.60
CA ALA A 36 8.97 -27.99 10.56
C ALA A 36 9.36 -29.46 10.73
N MET A 37 10.41 -29.91 10.03
CA MET A 37 10.96 -31.27 10.16
C MET A 37 11.51 -31.56 11.57
N GLN A 38 12.25 -30.63 12.17
CA GLN A 38 12.81 -30.79 13.52
C GLN A 38 11.74 -30.82 14.61
N SER A 39 10.62 -30.11 14.41
CA SER A 39 9.63 -29.95 15.46
C SER A 39 8.94 -31.24 15.91
N ARG A 40 8.96 -32.32 15.13
CA ARG A 40 8.37 -33.67 15.38
C ARG A 40 6.89 -33.72 15.80
N SER A 41 6.28 -32.60 16.18
CA SER A 41 4.86 -32.36 16.30
C SER A 41 4.28 -32.18 14.91
N SER A 42 3.08 -32.72 14.70
CA SER A 42 2.17 -32.47 13.58
C SER A 42 2.60 -31.27 12.74
N VAL A 43 2.79 -31.47 11.42
CA VAL A 43 2.91 -30.36 10.46
C VAL A 43 1.80 -29.38 10.82
N THR A 44 2.14 -28.33 11.57
CA THR A 44 1.25 -27.22 11.77
C THR A 44 1.09 -26.77 10.35
N GLN A 45 -0.11 -26.98 9.78
CA GLN A 45 -0.43 -26.45 8.47
C GLN A 45 0.14 -25.05 8.49
N LYS A 46 1.11 -24.78 7.61
CA LYS A 46 1.67 -23.44 7.49
C LYS A 46 0.44 -22.57 7.46
N ASP A 47 0.24 -21.74 8.49
CA ASP A 47 -0.88 -20.81 8.51
C ASP A 47 -0.75 -20.13 7.16
N VAL A 48 -1.62 -20.49 6.22
CA VAL A 48 -1.49 -20.00 4.86
C VAL A 48 -1.75 -18.53 5.07
N GLU A 49 -0.69 -17.73 5.05
CA GLU A 49 -0.77 -16.31 5.31
C GLU A 49 -1.78 -15.79 4.30
N LEU A 50 -3.00 -15.53 4.80
CA LEU A 50 -4.10 -15.09 3.97
C LEU A 50 -3.60 -13.84 3.26
N THR A 51 -3.60 -13.82 1.94
CA THR A 51 -3.24 -12.60 1.22
C THR A 51 -4.24 -11.49 1.55
N ALA A 52 -3.83 -10.23 1.41
CA ALA A 52 -4.75 -9.10 1.56
C ALA A 52 -6.01 -9.27 0.68
N ALA A 53 -5.82 -9.77 -0.55
CA ALA A 53 -6.90 -10.08 -1.47
C ALA A 53 -7.87 -11.13 -0.91
N GLN A 54 -7.36 -12.25 -0.39
CA GLN A 54 -8.18 -13.31 0.20
C GLN A 54 -8.93 -12.82 1.44
N ALA A 55 -8.27 -12.06 2.31
CA ALA A 55 -8.89 -11.53 3.52
C ALA A 55 -10.04 -10.55 3.18
N ILE A 56 -9.82 -9.63 2.24
CA ILE A 56 -10.85 -8.68 1.81
C ILE A 56 -12.00 -9.38 1.07
N ASN A 57 -11.72 -10.30 0.14
CA ASN A 57 -12.79 -11.06 -0.52
C ASN A 57 -13.60 -11.89 0.48
N SER A 58 -12.94 -12.53 1.45
CA SER A 58 -13.63 -13.27 2.53
C SER A 58 -14.54 -12.36 3.36
N PHE A 59 -14.14 -11.11 3.59
CA PHE A 59 -14.99 -10.11 4.23
C PHE A 59 -16.20 -9.72 3.36
N LEU A 60 -15.97 -9.48 2.06
CA LEU A 60 -17.01 -9.05 1.11
C LEU A 60 -18.07 -10.14 0.87
N GLU A 61 -17.65 -11.40 0.91
CA GLU A 61 -18.51 -12.58 0.71
C GLU A 61 -19.08 -13.14 2.03
N ALA A 62 -18.79 -12.51 3.18
CA ALA A 62 -19.14 -13.04 4.49
C ALA A 62 -20.68 -13.16 4.71
N PRO A 63 -21.20 -14.35 5.04
CA PRO A 63 -22.64 -14.58 5.22
C PRO A 63 -23.21 -13.92 6.48
N GLY A 64 -22.37 -13.65 7.49
CA GLY A 64 -22.78 -13.02 8.75
C GLY A 64 -21.75 -12.02 9.29
N LEU A 65 -22.17 -11.31 10.33
CA LEU A 65 -21.35 -10.30 11.01
C LEU A 65 -20.09 -10.92 11.65
N ASP A 66 -20.23 -12.08 12.32
CA ASP A 66 -19.10 -12.76 12.95
C ASP A 66 -18.05 -13.23 11.94
N SER A 67 -18.48 -13.81 10.81
CA SER A 67 -17.57 -14.17 9.71
C SER A 67 -16.86 -12.95 9.11
N ALA A 68 -17.57 -11.84 8.94
CA ALA A 68 -17.00 -10.60 8.41
C ALA A 68 -15.96 -10.02 9.38
N TYR A 69 -16.28 -9.99 10.67
CA TYR A 69 -15.38 -9.54 11.72
C TYR A 69 -14.10 -10.38 11.78
N ARG A 70 -14.22 -11.71 11.70
CA ARG A 70 -13.05 -12.62 11.66
C ARG A 70 -12.20 -12.39 10.42
N ALA A 71 -12.81 -12.22 9.24
CA ALA A 71 -12.10 -11.95 8.00
C ALA A 71 -11.29 -10.64 8.07
N LEU A 72 -11.87 -9.58 8.64
CA LEU A 72 -11.16 -8.32 8.88
C LEU A 72 -10.04 -8.48 9.90
N ARG A 73 -10.29 -9.19 11.00
CA ARG A 73 -9.29 -9.41 12.05
C ARG A 73 -8.06 -10.20 11.55
N ASN A 74 -8.27 -11.12 10.62
CA ASN A 74 -7.22 -11.96 10.03
C ASN A 74 -6.50 -11.32 8.82
N TYR A 75 -6.72 -10.04 8.57
CA TYR A 75 -6.00 -9.33 7.50
C TYR A 75 -4.49 -9.30 7.79
N PRO A 76 -3.63 -9.70 6.82
CA PRO A 76 -2.19 -9.93 7.06
C PRO A 76 -1.35 -8.64 7.15
N GLY A 77 -1.84 -7.53 6.61
CA GLY A 77 -1.10 -6.29 6.47
C GLY A 77 -1.35 -5.28 7.59
N GLN A 78 -0.80 -4.08 7.44
CA GLN A 78 -1.03 -3.02 8.42
C GLN A 78 -2.51 -2.61 8.46
N PRO A 79 -3.07 -2.24 9.63
CA PRO A 79 -4.47 -1.83 9.72
C PRO A 79 -4.86 -0.65 8.81
N ARG A 80 -3.91 0.23 8.49
CA ARG A 80 -4.12 1.32 7.51
C ARG A 80 -4.31 0.79 6.09
N GLU A 81 -3.56 -0.25 5.71
CA GLU A 81 -3.67 -0.86 4.39
C GLU A 81 -5.03 -1.52 4.21
N LYS A 82 -5.58 -2.16 5.25
CA LYS A 82 -6.94 -2.70 5.25
C LYS A 82 -7.99 -1.65 4.81
N VAL A 83 -7.97 -0.47 5.43
CA VAL A 83 -8.92 0.62 5.10
C VAL A 83 -8.70 1.13 3.67
N ARG A 84 -7.43 1.30 3.27
CA ARG A 84 -7.06 1.71 1.91
C ARG A 84 -7.53 0.71 0.86
N ASP A 85 -7.30 -0.57 1.09
CA ASP A 85 -7.62 -1.63 0.14
C ASP A 85 -9.14 -1.79 -0.01
N LEU A 86 -9.90 -1.70 1.09
CA LEU A 86 -11.36 -1.60 1.05
C LEU A 86 -11.84 -0.37 0.27
N PHE A 87 -11.22 0.79 0.49
CA PHE A 87 -11.53 2.01 -0.26
C PHE A 87 -11.28 1.86 -1.76
N SER A 88 -10.14 1.26 -2.11
CA SER A 88 -9.74 1.00 -3.49
C SER A 88 -10.74 0.07 -4.20
N SER A 89 -11.14 -1.00 -3.51
CA SER A 89 -12.20 -1.92 -3.94
C SER A 89 -13.53 -1.22 -4.18
N VAL A 90 -13.99 -0.39 -3.23
CA VAL A 90 -15.26 0.33 -3.35
C VAL A 90 -15.24 1.30 -4.53
N LEU A 91 -14.16 2.07 -4.70
CA LEU A 91 -14.06 3.04 -5.79
C LEU A 91 -14.07 2.39 -7.18
N ARG A 92 -13.39 1.25 -7.34
CA ARG A 92 -13.27 0.55 -8.63
C ARG A 92 -14.47 -0.37 -8.92
N SER A 93 -15.34 -0.57 -7.94
CA SER A 93 -16.53 -1.40 -8.09
C SER A 93 -17.61 -0.76 -8.98
N ARG A 94 -18.49 -1.62 -9.51
CA ARG A 94 -19.68 -1.22 -10.27
C ARG A 94 -20.89 -0.90 -9.38
N LEU A 95 -20.67 -0.52 -8.12
CA LEU A 95 -21.75 -0.11 -7.22
C LEU A 95 -22.53 1.09 -7.77
N ALA A 96 -23.84 1.10 -7.50
CA ALA A 96 -24.68 2.27 -7.74
C ALA A 96 -24.17 3.48 -6.94
N SER A 97 -24.35 4.68 -7.49
CA SER A 97 -23.82 5.94 -6.91
C SER A 97 -24.17 6.11 -5.43
N GLU A 98 -25.42 5.82 -5.05
CA GLU A 98 -25.90 5.96 -3.68
C GLU A 98 -25.20 5.00 -2.71
N ARG A 99 -25.08 3.72 -3.08
CA ARG A 99 -24.36 2.72 -2.26
C ARG A 99 -22.87 3.06 -2.16
N ARG A 100 -22.27 3.51 -3.26
CA ARG A 100 -20.87 3.93 -3.27
C ARG A 100 -20.65 5.11 -2.32
N ARG A 101 -21.53 6.11 -2.32
CA ARG A 101 -21.49 7.25 -1.39
C ARG A 101 -21.55 6.78 0.06
N ALA A 102 -22.54 5.94 0.40
CA ALA A 102 -22.69 5.40 1.76
C ALA A 102 -21.43 4.61 2.20
N ALA A 103 -20.85 3.81 1.30
CA ALA A 103 -19.64 3.05 1.60
C ALA A 103 -18.44 3.98 1.87
N ILE A 104 -18.28 5.03 1.06
CA ILE A 104 -17.22 6.04 1.24
C ILE A 104 -17.40 6.79 2.57
N GLU A 105 -18.63 7.06 3.00
CA GLU A 105 -18.91 7.73 4.28
C GLU A 105 -18.48 6.86 5.48
N VAL A 106 -18.81 5.57 5.45
CA VAL A 106 -18.35 4.61 6.48
C VAL A 106 -16.82 4.52 6.49
N LEU A 107 -16.19 4.41 5.30
CA LEU A 107 -14.74 4.36 5.17
C LEU A 107 -14.05 5.66 5.63
N SER A 108 -14.69 6.81 5.44
CA SER A 108 -14.19 8.09 5.94
C SER A 108 -14.17 8.13 7.47
N ARG A 109 -15.21 7.60 8.12
CA ARG A 109 -15.23 7.44 9.58
C ARG A 109 -14.17 6.44 10.06
N ALA A 110 -13.98 5.34 9.33
CA ALA A 110 -12.94 4.35 9.61
C ALA A 110 -11.53 4.97 9.50
N ASP A 111 -11.28 5.82 8.51
CA ASP A 111 -10.00 6.52 8.35
C ASP A 111 -9.73 7.52 9.49
N VAL A 112 -10.75 8.28 9.91
CA VAL A 112 -10.64 9.17 11.08
C VAL A 112 -10.31 8.37 12.34
N LEU A 113 -10.97 7.24 12.56
CA LEU A 113 -10.68 6.34 13.66
C LEU A 113 -9.24 5.82 13.57
N MET A 114 -8.81 5.35 12.41
CA MET A 114 -7.42 4.94 12.16
C MET A 114 -6.42 6.06 12.47
N GLY A 115 -6.71 7.29 12.08
CA GLY A 115 -5.89 8.46 12.43
C GLY A 115 -5.75 8.65 13.95
N ARG A 116 -6.82 8.44 14.72
CA ARG A 116 -6.79 8.50 16.19
C ARG A 116 -5.96 7.35 16.76
N ILE A 117 -6.15 6.13 16.30
CA ILE A 117 -5.39 4.94 16.73
C ILE A 117 -3.89 5.18 16.53
N MET A 118 -3.51 5.71 15.38
CA MET A 118 -2.10 5.93 15.03
C MET A 118 -1.45 7.03 15.86
N ARG A 119 -2.19 8.11 16.17
CA ARG A 119 -1.71 9.19 17.04
C ARG A 119 -1.57 8.74 18.49
N GLY A 120 -2.53 7.96 18.99
CA GLY A 120 -2.56 7.48 20.38
C GLY A 120 -1.82 6.16 20.62
N GLN A 121 -1.41 5.46 19.56
CA GLN A 121 -0.87 4.10 19.60
C GLN A 121 -1.75 3.09 20.36
N ASP A 122 -3.05 3.35 20.49
CA ASP A 122 -3.98 2.48 21.20
C ASP A 122 -4.53 1.39 20.28
N TRP A 123 -3.76 0.32 20.12
CA TRP A 123 -4.11 -0.82 19.27
C TRP A 123 -5.37 -1.56 19.72
N ARG A 124 -5.83 -1.38 20.98
CA ARG A 124 -7.07 -1.99 21.46
C ARG A 124 -8.27 -1.46 20.67
N MET A 125 -8.17 -0.24 20.13
CA MET A 125 -9.22 0.38 19.35
C MET A 125 -9.43 -0.27 17.97
N LEU A 126 -8.52 -1.14 17.51
CA LEU A 126 -8.71 -1.90 16.27
C LEU A 126 -9.99 -2.74 16.30
N ARG A 127 -10.42 -3.22 17.48
CA ARG A 127 -11.70 -3.92 17.62
C ARG A 127 -12.89 -3.05 17.17
N TYR A 128 -12.84 -1.74 17.42
CA TYR A 128 -13.91 -0.82 17.04
C TYR A 128 -13.85 -0.51 15.55
N LEU A 129 -12.64 -0.45 14.96
CA LEU A 129 -12.48 -0.36 13.51
C LEU A 129 -13.10 -1.59 12.82
N ASP A 130 -12.70 -2.78 13.24
CA ASP A 130 -13.20 -4.01 12.64
C ASP A 130 -14.70 -4.18 12.86
N THR A 131 -15.22 -3.77 14.03
CA THR A 131 -16.67 -3.75 14.30
C THR A 131 -17.40 -2.76 13.40
N LEU A 132 -16.89 -1.53 13.23
CA LEU A 132 -17.47 -0.51 12.36
C LEU A 132 -17.56 -1.00 10.91
N LEU A 133 -16.48 -1.60 10.40
CA LEU A 133 -16.45 -2.14 9.05
C LEU A 133 -17.37 -3.37 8.90
N ALA A 134 -17.39 -4.27 9.88
CA ALA A 134 -18.25 -5.47 9.86
C ALA A 134 -19.75 -5.16 9.95
N THR A 135 -20.12 -4.13 10.70
CA THR A 135 -21.52 -3.73 10.91
C THR A 135 -22.01 -2.83 9.79
N GLU A 136 -21.35 -1.70 9.56
CA GLU A 136 -21.86 -0.66 8.66
C GLU A 136 -21.42 -0.90 7.21
N LEU A 137 -20.12 -1.14 6.97
CA LEU A 137 -19.62 -1.24 5.59
C LEU A 137 -20.17 -2.49 4.89
N ARG A 138 -20.20 -3.63 5.58
CA ARG A 138 -20.74 -4.88 5.04
C ARG A 138 -22.18 -4.72 4.53
N GLU A 139 -23.05 -4.09 5.32
CA GLU A 139 -24.46 -3.91 4.95
C GLU A 139 -24.60 -3.10 3.66
N VAL A 140 -23.78 -2.06 3.49
CA VAL A 140 -23.78 -1.24 2.27
C VAL A 140 -23.26 -2.02 1.05
N LEU A 141 -22.25 -2.88 1.24
CA LEU A 141 -21.62 -3.65 0.17
C LEU A 141 -22.35 -4.96 -0.17
N ALA A 142 -23.25 -5.43 0.69
CA ALA A 142 -23.96 -6.69 0.53
C ALA A 142 -24.73 -6.76 -0.81
N GLY A 143 -24.52 -7.85 -1.55
CA GLY A 143 -25.11 -8.05 -2.88
C GLY A 143 -24.60 -7.08 -3.96
N GLY A 144 -23.55 -6.30 -3.68
CA GLY A 144 -22.99 -5.30 -4.59
C GLY A 144 -21.93 -5.82 -5.57
N GLY A 145 -21.56 -7.10 -5.50
CA GLY A 145 -20.56 -7.72 -6.37
C GLY A 145 -19.17 -7.06 -6.31
N VAL A 146 -18.83 -6.47 -5.16
CA VAL A 146 -17.52 -5.84 -4.95
C VAL A 146 -16.48 -6.94 -4.78
N GLN A 147 -15.32 -6.74 -5.39
CA GLN A 147 -14.16 -7.62 -5.25
C GLN A 147 -12.94 -6.82 -4.82
N PHE A 148 -11.95 -7.52 -4.26
CA PHE A 148 -10.66 -6.95 -3.97
C PHE A 148 -10.08 -6.29 -5.23
N SER A 149 -9.68 -5.03 -5.09
CA SER A 149 -8.97 -4.29 -6.12
C SER A 149 -7.94 -3.41 -5.44
N GLN A 150 -6.67 -3.75 -5.60
CA GLN A 150 -5.61 -2.95 -5.03
C GLN A 150 -5.36 -1.72 -5.89
N ASP A 151 -5.14 -0.58 -5.25
CA ASP A 151 -4.70 0.63 -5.92
C ASP A 151 -3.41 0.38 -6.72
N GLY A 152 -3.55 0.44 -8.04
CA GLY A 152 -2.44 0.80 -8.91
C GLY A 152 -2.57 2.27 -9.25
N VAL A 153 -1.84 3.15 -8.55
CA VAL A 153 -1.39 4.39 -9.21
C VAL A 153 -0.70 3.92 -10.50
N PRO A 154 -1.05 4.46 -11.69
CA PRO A 154 -0.45 4.02 -12.93
C PRO A 154 1.08 3.97 -12.83
N TRP A 155 1.71 2.90 -13.32
CA TRP A 155 3.14 2.65 -13.12
C TRP A 155 4.02 3.83 -13.57
N ASN A 156 3.65 4.49 -14.67
CA ASN A 156 4.29 5.70 -15.16
C ASN A 156 4.25 6.85 -14.14
N LEU A 157 3.14 7.01 -13.42
CA LEU A 157 2.99 8.02 -12.38
C LEU A 157 3.80 7.64 -11.12
N GLN A 158 3.85 6.36 -10.76
CA GLN A 158 4.69 5.88 -9.64
C GLN A 158 6.18 6.15 -9.89
N ILE A 159 6.69 5.76 -11.07
CA ILE A 159 8.07 6.04 -11.50
C ILE A 159 8.36 7.54 -11.43
N ARG A 160 7.44 8.38 -11.93
CA ARG A 160 7.62 9.83 -11.90
C ARG A 160 7.71 10.35 -10.47
N ILE A 161 6.80 9.94 -9.59
CA ILE A 161 6.81 10.33 -8.18
C ILE A 161 8.15 9.93 -7.54
N TRP A 162 8.62 8.70 -7.71
CA TRP A 162 9.86 8.24 -7.09
C TRP A 162 11.09 8.97 -7.64
N ASN A 163 11.23 9.07 -8.96
CA ASN A 163 12.41 9.63 -9.60
C ASN A 163 12.50 11.15 -9.46
N ASP A 164 11.36 11.85 -9.50
CA ASP A 164 11.33 13.31 -9.51
C ASP A 164 11.09 13.91 -8.11
N SER A 165 10.62 13.12 -7.12
CA SER A 165 10.33 13.62 -5.75
C SER A 165 11.52 14.35 -5.11
N LYS A 166 12.72 13.79 -5.22
CA LYS A 166 13.94 14.38 -4.64
C LYS A 166 14.25 15.73 -5.30
N LYS A 167 14.18 15.80 -6.63
CA LYS A 167 14.43 17.04 -7.40
C LYS A 167 13.38 18.10 -7.12
N VAL A 168 12.10 17.72 -7.10
CA VAL A 168 10.99 18.64 -6.75
C VAL A 168 11.20 19.18 -5.33
N LYS A 169 11.59 18.33 -4.38
CA LYS A 169 11.84 18.74 -3.00
C LYS A 169 13.00 19.73 -2.90
N GLU A 170 14.16 19.40 -3.47
CA GLU A 170 15.36 20.24 -3.45
C GLU A 170 15.15 21.57 -4.16
N PHE A 171 14.51 21.56 -5.33
CA PHE A 171 14.18 22.77 -6.07
C PHE A 171 13.21 23.66 -5.29
N SER A 172 12.12 23.08 -4.76
CA SER A 172 11.12 23.84 -3.99
C SER A 172 11.73 24.45 -2.72
N GLU A 173 12.68 23.77 -2.08
CA GLU A 173 13.38 24.27 -0.90
C GLU A 173 14.34 25.42 -1.23
N ALA A 174 15.09 25.32 -2.32
CA ALA A 174 15.92 26.43 -2.79
C ALA A 174 15.06 27.64 -3.20
N TYR A 175 13.92 27.40 -3.88
CA TYR A 175 13.03 28.46 -4.33
C TYR A 175 12.33 29.15 -3.15
N ALA A 176 11.82 28.36 -2.22
CA ALA A 176 11.19 28.84 -0.99
C ALA A 176 12.14 29.73 -0.15
N ARG A 177 13.41 29.34 -0.01
CA ARG A 177 14.42 30.15 0.70
C ARG A 177 14.63 31.52 0.04
N ARG A 178 14.59 31.58 -1.28
CA ARG A 178 14.77 32.84 -2.04
C ARG A 178 13.54 33.72 -1.98
N MET A 179 12.35 33.14 -2.05
CA MET A 179 11.08 33.87 -2.08
C MET A 179 10.50 34.14 -0.68
N HIS A 180 11.13 33.65 0.38
CA HIS A 180 10.65 33.75 1.77
C HIS A 180 9.25 33.17 1.99
N ILE A 181 8.96 32.06 1.31
CA ILE A 181 7.68 31.33 1.42
C ILE A 181 7.87 29.93 1.98
N SER A 182 6.78 29.24 2.28
CA SER A 182 6.85 27.83 2.67
C SER A 182 7.25 26.94 1.49
N ARG A 183 7.96 25.84 1.78
CA ARG A 183 8.28 24.80 0.78
C ARG A 183 7.03 24.25 0.08
N ARG A 184 5.90 24.17 0.78
CA ARG A 184 4.62 23.73 0.21
C ARG A 184 4.09 24.75 -0.79
N GLY A 185 4.09 26.04 -0.43
CA GLY A 185 3.68 27.13 -1.33
C GLY A 185 4.50 27.10 -2.62
N ALA A 186 5.82 27.06 -2.51
CA ALA A 186 6.72 26.92 -3.66
C ALA A 186 6.39 25.71 -4.54
N ALA A 187 6.11 24.55 -3.93
CA ALA A 187 5.91 23.30 -4.66
C ALA A 187 4.52 23.17 -5.33
N VAL A 188 3.48 23.76 -4.74
CA VAL A 188 2.09 23.57 -5.16
C VAL A 188 1.57 24.78 -5.93
N GLU A 189 1.92 25.98 -5.49
CA GLU A 189 1.41 27.24 -6.03
C GLU A 189 2.32 27.74 -7.15
N ASP A 190 3.63 27.82 -6.92
CA ASP A 190 4.54 28.48 -7.87
C ASP A 190 5.11 27.54 -8.95
N LEU A 191 5.48 26.31 -8.57
CA LEU A 191 6.12 25.33 -9.46
C LEU A 191 5.43 25.13 -10.81
N PRO A 192 4.09 24.97 -10.88
CA PRO A 192 3.39 24.82 -12.16
C PRO A 192 3.67 26.00 -13.13
N TYR A 193 3.66 27.23 -12.63
CA TYR A 193 3.95 28.42 -13.43
C TYR A 193 5.44 28.52 -13.77
N LEU A 194 6.32 28.17 -12.83
CA LEU A 194 7.77 28.12 -13.08
C LEU A 194 8.12 27.15 -14.20
N PHE A 195 7.46 25.99 -14.29
CA PHE A 195 7.67 25.04 -15.39
C PHE A 195 7.31 25.65 -16.75
N VAL A 196 6.20 26.39 -16.84
CA VAL A 196 5.81 27.10 -18.06
C VAL A 196 6.87 28.15 -18.44
N MET A 197 7.31 28.96 -17.48
CA MET A 197 8.34 29.99 -17.69
C MET A 197 9.71 29.42 -18.08
N CYS A 198 10.07 28.25 -17.53
CA CYS A 198 11.31 27.53 -17.82
C CYS A 198 11.39 27.00 -19.27
N GLY A 199 10.31 27.11 -20.04
CA GLY A 199 10.34 26.89 -21.48
C GLY A 199 11.21 27.89 -22.23
N SER A 200 11.53 29.06 -21.63
CA SER A 200 12.60 29.94 -22.10
C SER A 200 13.94 29.47 -21.53
N LYS A 201 14.91 29.16 -22.41
CA LYS A 201 16.27 28.76 -22.01
C LYS A 201 16.95 29.87 -21.18
N LYS A 202 16.76 31.14 -21.57
CA LYS A 202 17.33 32.29 -20.86
C LYS A 202 16.84 32.35 -19.41
N PHE A 203 15.51 32.30 -19.22
CA PHE A 203 14.90 32.35 -17.89
C PHE A 203 15.38 31.19 -17.01
N ARG A 204 15.39 29.97 -17.55
CA ARG A 204 15.84 28.78 -16.82
C ARG A 204 17.29 28.88 -16.37
N SER A 205 18.20 29.32 -17.23
CA SER A 205 19.62 29.48 -16.86
C SER A 205 19.82 30.57 -15.80
N GLU A 206 19.09 31.68 -15.88
CA GLU A 206 19.14 32.75 -14.86
C GLU A 206 18.58 32.27 -13.51
N LEU A 207 17.46 31.55 -13.53
CA LEU A 207 16.82 31.00 -12.33
C LEU A 207 17.76 30.03 -11.60
N LEU A 208 18.35 29.08 -12.32
CA LEU A 208 19.27 28.10 -11.72
C LEU A 208 20.51 28.75 -11.12
N LYS A 209 21.11 29.73 -11.81
CA LYS A 209 22.21 30.53 -11.27
C LYS A 209 21.82 31.27 -9.98
N SER A 210 20.61 31.84 -9.96
CA SER A 210 20.12 32.59 -8.79
C SER A 210 19.87 31.73 -7.55
N MET A 211 19.81 30.41 -7.73
CA MET A 211 19.53 29.41 -6.67
C MET A 211 20.73 28.49 -6.41
N SER A 212 21.87 28.72 -7.08
CA SER A 212 23.07 27.87 -7.02
C SER A 212 22.78 26.38 -7.27
N LEU A 213 21.88 26.08 -8.23
CA LEU A 213 21.54 24.71 -8.62
C LEU A 213 22.30 24.29 -9.89
N GLU A 214 22.77 23.05 -9.91
CA GLU A 214 23.62 22.51 -10.98
C GLU A 214 22.83 21.95 -12.19
N GLU A 215 23.58 21.51 -13.22
CA GLU A 215 23.12 20.95 -14.49
C GLU A 215 22.03 19.85 -14.40
N PRO A 216 21.99 18.96 -13.38
CA PRO A 216 20.91 17.98 -13.24
C PRO A 216 19.50 18.61 -13.19
N PHE A 217 19.39 19.85 -12.68
CA PHE A 217 18.12 20.58 -12.63
C PHE A 217 17.76 21.23 -13.97
N GLU A 218 18.74 21.57 -14.81
CA GLU A 218 18.46 22.13 -16.14
C GLU A 218 17.74 21.12 -17.04
N LYS A 219 18.18 19.86 -17.02
CA LYS A 219 17.53 18.76 -17.74
C LYS A 219 16.13 18.48 -17.20
N PHE A 220 15.97 18.47 -15.88
CA PHE A 220 14.68 18.29 -15.22
C PHE A 220 13.68 19.39 -15.60
N LEU A 221 14.05 20.66 -15.43
CA LEU A 221 13.18 21.79 -15.77
C LEU A 221 12.87 21.86 -17.28
N SER A 222 13.81 21.44 -18.14
CA SER A 222 13.55 21.35 -19.59
C SER A 222 12.43 20.37 -19.91
N LYS A 223 12.48 19.18 -19.30
CA LYS A 223 11.50 18.11 -19.49
C LYS A 223 10.12 18.55 -18.98
N GLU A 224 10.08 19.15 -17.79
CA GLU A 224 8.84 19.64 -17.19
C GLU A 224 8.23 20.81 -17.98
N ALA A 225 9.05 21.71 -18.51
CA ALA A 225 8.58 22.79 -19.38
C ALA A 225 7.97 22.29 -20.70
N GLN A 226 8.53 21.22 -21.27
CA GLN A 226 7.94 20.58 -22.46
C GLN A 226 6.61 19.92 -22.13
N ALA A 227 6.52 19.22 -20.99
CA ALA A 227 5.28 18.59 -20.53
C ALA A 227 4.19 19.62 -20.25
N ALA A 228 4.53 20.75 -19.62
CA ALA A 228 3.59 21.83 -19.30
C ALA A 228 3.05 22.58 -20.52
N ARG A 229 3.69 22.45 -21.69
CA ARG A 229 3.23 23.03 -22.97
C ARG A 229 2.41 22.07 -23.81
N ALA A 230 2.47 20.77 -23.51
CA ALA A 230 1.80 19.72 -24.27
C ALA A 230 0.39 19.39 -23.74
N GLY A 231 0.05 19.85 -22.54
CA GLY A 231 -1.29 19.80 -21.95
C GLY A 231 -1.93 21.17 -21.93
#